data_AF-A0A5B9FNV1-F1
#
_entry.id   AF-A0A5B9FNV1-F1
#
_cell.length_a   1.000
_cell.length_b   1.000
_cell.length_c   1.000
_cell.angle_alpha   90.00
_cell.angle_beta   90.00
_cell.angle_gamma   90.00
#
_symmetry.space_group_name_H-M   'P 1'
#
loop_
_entity.id
_entity.type
_entity.pdbx_description
1 polymer ?
#
loop_
_entity_poly.entity_id
_entity_poly.type
_entity_poly.pdbx_seq_one_letter_code
_entity_poly.pdbx_strand_id
1 'polypeptide(L)'
;MKNTVKIILYSLGLVCLLATMTNMILWFRACARYEDFETIKQAYRSHFPVSLRGQYTLTFINCGMLAVSVAVFANSISAGFLKTLSLVLVIVSGFLLFWQIFSLM
;
A
#
# COMPACT_ATOMS: atom_id res chain seq x y z
N MET A 1 -2.62 19.45 -18.50
CA MET A 1 -3.50 18.34 -18.06
C MET A 1 -4.78 18.91 -17.46
N LYS A 2 -5.96 18.50 -17.94
CA LYS A 2 -7.26 18.98 -17.41
C LYS A 2 -7.38 18.64 -15.92
N ASN A 3 -8.02 19.50 -15.12
CA ASN A 3 -8.17 19.28 -13.67
C ASN A 3 -8.84 17.94 -13.33
N THR A 4 -9.79 17.49 -14.16
CA THR A 4 -10.44 16.17 -14.01
C THR A 4 -9.42 15.03 -14.00
N VAL A 5 -8.42 15.06 -14.88
CA VAL A 5 -7.40 14.00 -14.96
C VAL A 5 -6.48 14.03 -13.74
N LYS A 6 -6.16 15.22 -13.21
CA LYS A 6 -5.40 15.35 -11.96
C LYS A 6 -6.12 14.69 -10.80
N ILE A 7 -7.43 14.96 -10.68
CA ILE A 7 -8.27 14.39 -9.60
C ILE A 7 -8.32 12.86 -9.73
N ILE A 8 -8.59 12.33 -10.92
CA ILE A 8 -8.66 10.88 -11.15
C ILE A 8 -7.35 10.19 -10.76
N LEU A 9 -6.21 10.72 -11.23
CA LEU A 9 -4.90 10.15 -10.90
C LEU A 9 -4.63 10.23 -9.38
N TYR A 10 -4.95 11.36 -8.75
CA TYR A 10 -4.77 11.53 -7.31
C TYR A 10 -5.62 10.54 -6.51
N SER A 11 -6.89 10.38 -6.88
CA SER A 11 -7.79 9.39 -6.29
C SER A 11 -7.28 7.97 -6.47
N LEU A 12 -6.70 7.64 -7.64
CA LEU A 12 -6.09 6.33 -7.87
C LEU A 12 -4.92 6.08 -6.90
N GLY A 13 -4.03 7.05 -6.73
CA GLY A 13 -2.95 6.96 -5.74
C GLY A 13 -3.47 6.79 -4.31
N LEU A 14 -4.57 7.46 -3.98
CA LEU A 14 -5.19 7.35 -2.66
C LEU A 14 -5.82 5.96 -2.42
N VAL A 15 -6.49 5.40 -3.44
CA VAL A 15 -7.02 4.03 -3.39
C VAL A 15 -5.89 3.02 -3.22
N CYS A 16 -4.78 3.18 -3.95
CA CYS A 16 -3.61 2.31 -3.82
C CYS A 16 -3.05 2.34 -2.39
N LEU A 17 -2.84 3.53 -1.83
CA LEU A 17 -2.37 3.68 -0.45
C LEU A 17 -3.33 3.02 0.55
N LEU A 18 -4.64 3.32 0.49
CA LEU A 18 -5.62 2.78 1.43
C LEU A 18 -5.74 1.25 1.35
N ALA A 19 -5.65 0.68 0.15
CA ALA A 19 -5.65 -0.77 -0.03
C ALA A 19 -4.43 -1.42 0.65
N THR A 20 -3.23 -0.84 0.48
CA THR A 20 -2.02 -1.36 1.15
C THR A 20 -2.06 -1.20 2.67
N MET A 21 -2.63 -0.11 3.18
CA MET A 21 -2.85 0.07 4.61
C MET A 21 -3.84 -0.97 5.17
N THR A 22 -4.93 -1.24 4.44
CA THR A 22 -5.91 -2.27 4.83
C THR A 22 -5.26 -3.64 4.89
N ASN A 23 -4.40 -3.96 3.92
CA ASN A 23 -3.64 -5.19 3.91
C ASN A 23 -2.71 -5.32 5.13
N MET A 24 -2.03 -4.23 5.50
CA MET A 24 -1.17 -4.20 6.69
C MET A 24 -1.97 -4.34 8.00
N ILE A 25 -3.17 -3.75 8.07
CA ILE A 25 -4.09 -3.93 9.20
C ILE A 25 -4.51 -5.40 9.34
N LEU A 26 -4.79 -6.09 8.22
CA LEU A 26 -5.11 -7.53 8.25
C LEU A 26 -3.94 -8.35 8.81
N TRP A 27 -2.71 -8.01 8.43
CA TRP A 27 -1.52 -8.64 8.99
C TRP A 27 -1.41 -8.42 10.50
N PHE A 28 -1.52 -7.17 10.97
CA PHE A 28 -1.45 -6.87 12.40
C PHE A 28 -2.56 -7.52 13.21
N ARG A 29 -3.77 -7.62 12.64
CA ARG A 29 -4.87 -8.35 13.29
C ARG A 29 -4.57 -9.84 13.44
N ALA A 30 -3.90 -10.46 12.47
CA ALA A 30 -3.47 -11.84 12.59
C ALA A 30 -2.39 -11.99 13.68
N CYS A 31 -1.38 -11.11 13.70
CA CYS A 31 -0.35 -11.09 14.74
C CYS A 31 -0.90 -10.85 16.15
N ALA A 32 -1.97 -10.06 16.29
CA ALA A 32 -2.59 -9.80 17.59
C ALA A 32 -3.44 -10.98 18.10
N ARG A 33 -3.79 -11.93 17.24
CA ARG A 33 -4.71 -13.04 17.56
C ARG A 33 -4.02 -14.39 17.73
N TYR A 34 -2.87 -14.58 17.11
CA TYR A 34 -2.15 -15.86 17.11
C TYR A 34 -0.69 -15.61 17.49
N GLU A 35 -0.08 -16.55 18.22
CA GLU A 35 1.31 -16.45 18.67
C GLU A 35 2.29 -17.16 17.73
N ASP A 36 1.83 -18.23 17.06
CA ASP A 36 2.64 -19.02 16.14
C ASP A 36 2.67 -18.42 14.73
N PHE A 37 3.87 -18.30 14.16
CA PHE A 37 4.10 -17.64 12.88
C PHE A 37 3.37 -18.31 11.71
N GLU A 38 3.38 -19.64 11.63
CA GLU A 38 2.70 -20.35 10.54
C GLU A 38 1.18 -20.21 10.65
N THR A 39 0.66 -20.19 11.87
CA THR A 39 -0.75 -19.92 12.14
C THR A 39 -1.15 -18.50 11.75
N ILE A 40 -0.35 -17.48 12.10
CA ILE A 40 -0.55 -16.08 11.68
C ILE A 40 -0.60 -15.98 10.16
N LYS A 41 0.40 -16.57 9.49
CA LYS A 41 0.55 -16.53 8.03
C LYS A 41 -0.62 -17.21 7.32
N GLN A 42 -1.07 -18.37 7.80
CA GLN A 42 -2.23 -19.06 7.26
C GLN A 42 -3.52 -18.27 7.47
N ALA A 43 -3.72 -17.71 8.67
CA ALA A 43 -4.88 -16.89 8.99
C ALA A 43 -4.93 -15.63 8.10
N TYR A 44 -3.80 -14.94 7.92
CA TYR A 44 -3.68 -13.81 7.01
C TYR A 44 -3.98 -14.21 5.56
N ARG A 45 -3.34 -15.26 5.03
CA ARG A 45 -3.55 -15.72 3.64
C ARG A 45 -4.95 -16.23 3.36
N SER A 46 -5.68 -16.68 4.38
CA SER A 46 -7.06 -17.15 4.22
C SER A 46 -8.03 -16.07 3.71
N HIS A 47 -7.73 -14.79 3.95
CA HIS A 47 -8.50 -13.63 3.46
C HIS A 47 -8.36 -13.41 1.94
N PHE A 48 -7.39 -14.05 1.30
CA PHE A 48 -7.11 -13.88 -0.13
C PHE A 48 -7.51 -15.12 -0.93
N PRO A 49 -7.88 -14.96 -2.21
CA PRO A 49 -8.09 -16.08 -3.11
C PRO A 49 -6.78 -16.84 -3.36
N VAL A 50 -6.88 -18.12 -3.72
CA VAL A 50 -5.72 -19.03 -3.89
C VAL A 50 -4.68 -18.47 -4.86
N SER A 51 -5.12 -17.79 -5.92
CA SER A 51 -4.25 -17.13 -6.91
C SER A 51 -3.34 -16.05 -6.33
N LEU A 52 -3.70 -15.44 -5.20
CA LEU A 52 -2.95 -14.37 -4.55
C LEU A 52 -2.17 -14.84 -3.30
N ARG A 53 -2.28 -16.11 -2.90
CA ARG A 53 -1.61 -16.66 -1.70
C ARG A 53 -0.13 -17.04 -1.92
N GLY A 54 0.45 -16.66 -3.06
CA GLY A 54 1.85 -16.90 -3.36
C GLY A 54 2.77 -16.24 -2.33
N GLN A 55 3.96 -16.82 -2.14
CA GLN A 55 4.84 -16.45 -1.03
C GLN A 55 5.24 -14.98 -1.03
N TYR A 56 5.42 -14.39 -2.21
CA TYR A 56 5.81 -12.98 -2.38
C TYR A 56 4.78 -12.17 -3.16
N THR A 57 3.70 -12.79 -3.62
CA THR A 57 2.74 -12.17 -4.56
C THR A 57 2.09 -10.93 -3.96
N LEU A 58 1.59 -11.04 -2.72
CA LEU A 58 0.97 -9.92 -2.01
C LEU A 58 1.96 -8.79 -1.76
N THR A 59 3.19 -9.13 -1.39
CA THR A 59 4.26 -8.17 -1.12
C THR A 59 4.66 -7.42 -2.39
N PHE A 60 4.81 -8.11 -3.53
CA PHE A 60 5.04 -7.46 -4.82
C PHE A 60 3.89 -6.54 -5.24
N ILE A 61 2.64 -6.98 -5.06
CA ILE A 61 1.45 -6.15 -5.37
C ILE A 61 1.45 -4.89 -4.49
N ASN A 62 1.65 -5.02 -3.19
CA ASN A 62 1.70 -3.89 -2.27
C ASN A 62 2.82 -2.91 -2.63
N CYS A 63 4.03 -3.42 -2.92
CA CYS A 63 5.14 -2.59 -3.36
C CYS A 63 4.81 -1.84 -4.66
N GLY A 64 4.20 -2.51 -5.64
CA GLY A 64 3.74 -1.87 -6.87
C GLY A 64 2.70 -0.77 -6.62
N MET A 65 1.70 -1.03 -5.78
CA MET A 65 0.66 -0.06 -5.43
C MET A 65 1.24 1.16 -4.68
N LEU A 66 2.18 0.94 -3.76
CA LEU A 66 2.85 2.02 -3.04
C LEU A 66 3.78 2.82 -3.96
N ALA A 67 4.51 2.17 -4.87
CA ALA A 67 5.33 2.86 -5.87
C ALA A 67 4.47 3.76 -6.78
N VAL A 68 3.32 3.27 -7.24
CA VAL A 68 2.34 4.08 -8.00
C VAL A 68 1.84 5.26 -7.15
N SER A 69 1.52 5.02 -5.88
CA SER A 69 1.06 6.08 -4.96
C SER A 69 2.10 7.18 -4.80
N VAL A 70 3.37 6.80 -4.53
CA VAL A 70 4.50 7.73 -4.44
C VAL A 70 4.66 8.52 -5.73
N ALA A 71 4.66 7.86 -6.89
CA ALA A 71 4.82 8.52 -8.18
C ALA A 71 3.69 9.53 -8.45
N VAL A 72 2.44 9.19 -8.14
CA VAL A 72 1.28 10.07 -8.30
C VAL A 72 1.38 11.29 -7.38
N PHE A 73 1.67 11.08 -6.09
CA PHE A 73 1.74 12.18 -5.13
C PHE A 73 2.95 13.08 -5.38
N ALA A 74 4.11 12.52 -5.74
CA ALA A 74 5.29 13.30 -6.12
C ALA A 74 5.01 14.19 -7.34
N ASN A 75 4.36 13.63 -8.38
CA ASN A 75 3.94 14.42 -9.54
C ASN A 75 2.93 15.53 -9.17
N SER A 76 2.06 15.27 -8.18
CA SER A 76 1.08 16.26 -7.70
C SER A 76 1.74 17.44 -6.99
N ILE A 77 2.83 17.21 -6.25
CA ILE A 77 3.66 18.26 -5.64
C ILE A 77 4.27 19.16 -6.73
N SER A 78 4.90 18.55 -7.74
CA SER A 78 5.50 19.26 -8.87
C SER A 78 4.47 20.09 -9.64
N ALA A 79 3.23 19.59 -9.76
CA ALA A 79 2.12 20.27 -10.41
C ALA A 79 1.43 21.36 -9.55
N GLY A 80 1.89 21.59 -8.32
CA GLY A 80 1.27 22.58 -7.41
C GLY A 80 -0.08 22.16 -6.82
N PHE A 81 -0.48 20.91 -7.00
CA PHE A 81 -1.79 20.42 -6.56
C PHE A 81 -1.69 19.80 -5.16
N LEU A 82 -2.40 20.37 -4.18
CA LEU A 82 -2.43 19.87 -2.79
C LEU A 82 -1.02 19.60 -2.23
N LYS A 83 -0.07 20.52 -2.44
CA LYS A 83 1.37 20.31 -2.17
C LYS A 83 1.66 19.73 -0.79
N THR A 84 1.15 20.35 0.27
CA THR A 84 1.42 19.92 1.66
C THR A 84 0.88 18.52 1.93
N LEU A 85 -0.37 18.27 1.54
CA LEU A 85 -0.99 16.94 1.71
C LEU A 85 -0.23 15.88 0.91
N SER A 86 0.12 16.18 -0.34
CA SER A 86 0.85 15.27 -1.22
C SER A 86 2.23 14.95 -0.67
N LEU A 87 2.93 15.92 -0.06
CA LEU A 87 4.22 15.69 0.59
C LEU A 87 4.09 14.71 1.77
N VAL A 88 3.09 14.90 2.62
CA VAL A 88 2.80 13.97 3.73
C VAL A 88 2.51 12.57 3.18
N LEU A 89 1.67 12.46 2.13
CA LEU A 89 1.32 11.18 1.53
C LEU A 89 2.51 10.49 0.85
N VAL A 90 3.45 11.23 0.26
CA VAL A 90 4.72 10.68 -0.27
C VAL A 90 5.54 10.06 0.85
N ILE A 91 5.70 10.77 1.98
CA ILE A 91 6.47 10.28 3.13
C ILE A 91 5.85 9.02 3.70
N VAL A 92 4.53 9.02 3.92
CA VAL A 92 3.79 7.86 4.44
C VAL A 92 3.91 6.67 3.48
N SER A 93 3.66 6.89 2.18
CA SER A 93 3.74 5.82 1.18
C SER A 93 5.17 5.28 1.03
N GLY A 94 6.18 6.15 1.10
CA GLY A 94 7.59 5.77 1.05
C GLY A 94 8.03 4.96 2.26
N PHE A 95 7.60 5.36 3.46
CA PHE A 95 7.85 4.59 4.69
C PHE A 95 7.20 3.21 4.63
N LEU A 96 5.94 3.12 4.18
CA LEU A 96 5.26 1.84 4.00
C LEU A 96 5.92 0.97 2.92
N LEU A 97 6.41 1.57 1.84
CA LEU A 97 7.12 0.84 0.78
C LEU A 97 8.42 0.25 1.31
N PHE A 98 9.20 1.05 2.03
CA PHE A 98 10.40 0.58 2.72
C PHE A 98 10.06 -0.56 3.68
N TRP A 99 9.02 -0.41 4.51
CA TRP A 99 8.57 -1.46 5.41
C TRP A 99 8.22 -2.77 4.68
N GLN A 100 7.49 -2.70 3.56
CA GLN A 100 7.11 -3.90 2.80
C GLN A 100 8.32 -4.64 2.21
N ILE A 101 9.34 -3.92 1.75
CA ILE A 101 10.56 -4.52 1.21
C ILE A 101 11.32 -5.31 2.29
N PHE A 102 11.41 -4.78 3.51
CA PHE A 102 12.16 -5.42 4.60
C PHE A 102 11.35 -6.44 5.39
N SER A 103 10.04 -6.25 5.53
CA SER A 103 9.22 -7.14 6.35
C SER A 103 8.95 -8.50 5.71
N LEU A 104 9.16 -8.65 4.37
CA LEU A 104 8.96 -9.91 3.64
C LEU A 104 7.75 -10.69 4.16
N MET A 105 6.60 -9.99 4.26
CA MET A 105 5.29 -10.61 4.57
C MET A 105 4.95 -11.73 3.56
#